data_AF-A0A2V7CIL5-F1
#
_entry.id   AF-A0A2V7CIL5-F1
#
_cell.length_a   1.000
_cell.length_b   1.000
_cell.length_c   1.000
_cell.angle_alpha   90.00
_cell.angle_beta   90.00
_cell.angle_gamma   90.00
#
_symmetry.space_group_name_H-M   'P 1'
#
loop_
_entity.id
_entity.type
_entity.pdbx_description
1 polymer ?
#
loop_
_entity_poly.entity_id
_entity_poly.type
_entity_poly.pdbx_seq_one_letter_code
_entity_poly.pdbx_strand_id
1 'polypeptide(L)'
;MKTVYLHYDQAALDTEYDNRKKVPNHREWLSRYAAESARARTDFEARLDVPFGTHAGERLDIFPARAAGAPVHVFIHGGYWQWLDKSDFSFVARGLQPEGAAVVVVNYALIPAVGMDELVRQCRASIAWVHRHAASFGGDPNRIYVSGHSAGGHLVAMAMSTDWQAFGGLPTDVIKAGCAISGLYDLEPIRLCYLNAVLKLTPEDARRNSPVHCAPRRSGPLLLTLGGLEGVEYHRQSETLAATWHSRKLPCQVVPMGKHDHFSIVAELEDSSSTLSRLLLRQMGLR
;
A
#
# COMPACT_ATOMS: atom_id res chain seq x y z
N MET A 1 1.86 11.07 34.23
CA MET A 1 2.80 10.81 33.10
C MET A 1 2.66 11.93 32.09
N LYS A 2 3.73 12.33 31.39
CA LYS A 2 3.70 13.45 30.44
C LYS A 2 3.09 12.98 29.12
N THR A 3 2.02 13.64 28.69
CA THR A 3 1.39 13.41 27.38
C THR A 3 2.33 13.82 26.24
N VAL A 4 2.44 12.97 25.22
CA VAL A 4 3.30 13.18 24.04
C VAL A 4 2.46 13.39 22.78
N TYR A 5 1.35 12.65 22.62
CA TYR A 5 0.46 12.76 21.46
C TYR A 5 -0.97 12.44 21.86
N LEU A 6 -1.92 13.32 21.53
CA LEU A 6 -3.33 13.24 21.97
C LEU A 6 -3.45 12.99 23.48
N HIS A 7 -3.87 11.79 23.89
CA HIS A 7 -4.00 11.38 25.28
C HIS A 7 -2.94 10.35 25.72
N TYR A 8 -2.01 10.00 24.83
CA TYR A 8 -0.95 9.02 25.09
C TYR A 8 0.25 9.65 25.77
N ASP A 9 0.83 8.94 26.74
CA ASP A 9 2.24 9.09 27.07
C ASP A 9 3.11 8.29 26.08
N GLN A 10 4.43 8.31 26.26
CA GLN A 10 5.37 7.66 25.34
C GLN A 10 5.14 6.14 25.24
N ALA A 11 4.96 5.45 26.36
CA ALA A 11 4.84 4.00 26.39
C ALA A 11 3.53 3.53 25.75
N ALA A 12 2.45 4.27 25.99
CA ALA A 12 1.17 4.00 25.36
C ALA A 12 1.24 4.26 23.83
N LEU A 13 1.89 5.34 23.41
CA LEU A 13 2.08 5.63 21.98
C LEU A 13 2.92 4.55 21.28
N ASP A 14 4.03 4.13 21.89
CA ASP A 14 4.88 3.07 21.34
C ASP A 14 4.12 1.74 21.22
N THR A 15 3.28 1.43 22.22
CA THR A 15 2.42 0.25 22.19
C THR A 15 1.44 0.29 21.02
N GLU A 16 0.90 1.46 20.67
CA GLU A 16 -0.04 1.58 19.55
C GLU A 16 0.58 1.20 18.20
N TYR A 17 1.88 1.41 18.01
CA TYR A 17 2.56 1.13 16.74
C TYR A 17 3.40 -0.16 16.75
N ASP A 18 3.44 -0.90 17.87
CA ASP A 18 4.10 -2.20 17.94
C ASP A 18 3.16 -3.35 17.54
N ASN A 19 2.90 -3.50 16.24
CA ASN A 19 2.04 -4.56 15.72
C ASN A 19 2.56 -5.97 16.04
N ARG A 20 3.88 -6.15 16.12
CA ARG A 20 4.49 -7.46 16.43
C ARG A 20 4.18 -7.90 17.85
N LYS A 21 4.13 -6.97 18.81
CA LYS A 21 3.64 -7.28 20.17
C LYS A 21 2.13 -7.52 20.22
N LYS A 22 1.35 -6.78 19.43
CA LYS A 22 -0.12 -6.94 19.39
C LYS A 22 -0.58 -8.25 18.76
N VAL A 23 0.21 -8.83 17.86
CA VAL A 23 -0.13 -10.08 17.14
C VAL A 23 0.90 -11.16 17.47
N PRO A 24 0.63 -12.05 18.45
CA PRO A 24 1.62 -13.03 18.94
C PRO A 24 2.17 -13.96 17.86
N ASN A 25 1.35 -14.34 16.87
CA ASN A 25 1.71 -15.22 15.76
C ASN A 25 2.22 -14.48 14.51
N HIS A 26 2.62 -13.20 14.61
CA HIS A 26 3.14 -12.43 13.46
C HIS A 26 4.26 -13.14 12.68
N ARG A 27 5.10 -13.93 13.36
CA ARG A 27 6.20 -14.67 12.71
C ARG A 27 5.69 -15.78 11.79
N GLU A 28 4.58 -16.42 12.14
CA GLU A 28 3.93 -17.43 11.30
C GLU A 28 3.36 -16.78 10.05
N TRP A 29 2.73 -15.61 10.20
CA TRP A 29 2.25 -14.83 9.06
C TRP A 29 3.38 -14.41 8.11
N LEU A 30 4.48 -13.86 8.63
CA LEU A 30 5.64 -13.50 7.81
C LEU A 30 6.25 -14.71 7.10
N SER A 31 6.29 -15.87 7.77
CA SER A 31 6.77 -17.11 7.15
C SER A 31 5.82 -17.59 6.05
N ARG A 32 4.50 -17.47 6.27
CA ARG A 32 3.48 -17.79 5.27
C ARG A 32 3.58 -16.89 4.05
N TYR A 33 3.75 -15.58 4.24
CA TYR A 33 3.92 -14.62 3.14
C TYR A 33 5.06 -15.04 2.21
N ALA A 34 6.24 -15.30 2.78
CA ALA A 34 7.41 -15.72 2.02
C ALA A 34 7.16 -17.05 1.29
N ALA A 35 6.56 -18.04 1.97
CA ALA A 35 6.28 -19.36 1.39
C ALA A 35 5.25 -19.28 0.25
N GLU A 36 4.13 -18.59 0.45
CA GLU A 36 3.08 -18.46 -0.56
C GLU A 36 3.52 -17.59 -1.74
N SER A 37 4.36 -16.59 -1.48
CA SER A 37 4.98 -15.77 -2.53
C SER A 37 5.97 -16.56 -3.38
N ALA A 38 6.79 -17.41 -2.76
CA ALA A 38 7.66 -18.33 -3.49
C ALA A 38 6.83 -19.27 -4.38
N ARG A 39 5.74 -19.84 -3.85
CA ARG A 39 4.82 -20.69 -4.63
C ARG A 39 4.13 -19.91 -5.76
N ALA A 40 3.71 -18.67 -5.54
CA ALA A 40 3.11 -17.85 -6.59
C ALA A 40 4.10 -17.61 -7.76
N ARG A 41 5.38 -17.37 -7.46
CA ARG A 41 6.42 -17.23 -8.50
C ARG A 41 6.73 -18.53 -9.25
N THR A 42 6.39 -19.71 -8.70
CA THR A 42 6.52 -20.99 -9.41
C THR A 42 5.26 -21.35 -10.20
N ASP A 43 4.09 -20.99 -9.68
CA ASP A 43 2.79 -21.38 -10.25
C ASP A 43 2.36 -20.50 -11.43
N PHE A 44 2.88 -19.27 -11.50
CA PHE A 44 2.54 -18.30 -12.54
C PHE A 44 3.78 -17.92 -13.36
N GLU A 45 3.56 -17.56 -14.63
CA GLU A 45 4.54 -16.80 -15.38
C GLU A 45 4.80 -15.46 -14.67
N ALA A 46 6.06 -15.18 -14.35
CA ALA A 46 6.47 -13.96 -13.69
C ALA A 46 7.74 -13.40 -14.33
N ARG A 47 7.77 -12.07 -14.49
CA ARG A 47 8.98 -11.31 -14.82
C ARG A 47 9.48 -10.69 -13.52
N LEU A 48 10.57 -11.22 -12.99
CA LEU A 48 11.09 -10.84 -11.69
C LEU A 48 12.14 -9.73 -11.82
N ASP A 49 12.24 -8.89 -10.79
CA ASP A 49 13.29 -7.87 -10.63
C ASP A 49 13.41 -6.90 -11.82
N VAL A 50 12.27 -6.54 -12.42
CA VAL A 50 12.22 -5.57 -13.50
C VAL A 50 12.57 -4.18 -12.93
N PRO A 51 13.60 -3.50 -13.44
CA PRO A 51 13.97 -2.17 -12.97
C PRO A 51 12.99 -1.11 -13.49
N PHE A 52 12.52 -0.24 -12.59
CA PHE A 52 11.81 0.98 -12.94
C PHE A 52 12.61 2.26 -12.69
N GLY A 53 13.78 2.12 -12.05
CA GLY A 53 14.70 3.20 -11.73
C GLY A 53 16.12 2.69 -11.48
N THR A 54 17.01 3.58 -11.07
CA THR A 54 18.45 3.31 -10.93
C THR A 54 18.84 2.70 -9.60
N HIS A 55 18.06 2.95 -8.54
CA HIS A 55 18.36 2.40 -7.22
C HIS A 55 18.11 0.89 -7.17
N ALA A 56 18.85 0.14 -6.34
CA ALA A 56 18.71 -1.31 -6.23
C ALA A 56 17.30 -1.74 -5.77
N GLY A 57 16.68 -0.93 -4.91
CA GLY A 57 15.29 -1.11 -4.46
C GLY A 57 14.22 -0.69 -5.46
N GLU A 58 14.55 0.03 -6.55
CA GLU A 58 13.59 0.41 -7.60
C GLU A 58 13.34 -0.77 -8.55
N ARG A 59 12.68 -1.81 -8.04
CA ARG A 59 12.38 -3.06 -8.73
C ARG A 59 10.90 -3.43 -8.58
N LEU A 60 10.38 -4.17 -9.54
CA LEU A 60 9.04 -4.74 -9.47
C LEU A 60 9.01 -6.15 -10.05
N ASP A 61 8.08 -6.96 -9.56
CA ASP A 61 7.74 -8.25 -10.15
C ASP A 61 6.42 -8.11 -10.92
N ILE A 62 6.35 -8.68 -12.12
CA ILE A 62 5.17 -8.62 -12.98
C ILE A 62 4.64 -10.02 -13.20
N PHE A 63 3.37 -10.23 -12.88
CA PHE A 63 2.56 -11.38 -13.27
C PHE A 63 1.67 -10.92 -14.44
N PRO A 64 2.03 -11.24 -15.70
CA PRO A 64 1.33 -10.73 -16.87
C PRO A 64 -0.13 -11.17 -16.90
N ALA A 65 -0.98 -10.35 -17.54
CA ALA A 65 -2.34 -10.76 -17.82
C ALA A 65 -2.38 -11.86 -18.90
N ARG A 66 -3.41 -12.72 -18.85
CA ARG A 66 -3.63 -13.77 -19.86
C ARG A 66 -4.15 -13.23 -21.19
N ALA A 67 -4.71 -12.02 -21.19
CA ALA A 67 -5.25 -11.34 -22.36
C ALA A 67 -4.83 -9.87 -22.39
N ALA A 68 -4.73 -9.30 -23.59
CA ALA A 68 -4.43 -7.89 -23.77
C ALA A 68 -5.59 -7.00 -23.32
N GLY A 69 -5.28 -5.78 -22.88
CA GLY A 69 -6.27 -4.80 -22.42
C GLY A 69 -6.80 -5.07 -21.00
N ALA A 70 -6.10 -5.90 -20.23
CA ALA A 70 -6.46 -6.25 -18.86
C ALA A 70 -6.29 -5.05 -17.89
N PRO A 71 -7.08 -4.98 -16.81
CA PRO A 71 -6.75 -4.06 -15.73
C PRO A 71 -5.40 -4.42 -15.11
N VAL A 72 -4.64 -3.41 -14.69
CA VAL A 72 -3.37 -3.57 -13.99
C VAL A 72 -3.56 -3.26 -12.52
N HIS A 73 -3.24 -4.23 -11.65
CA HIS A 73 -3.20 -4.04 -10.22
C HIS A 73 -1.75 -3.88 -9.74
N VAL A 74 -1.43 -2.74 -9.13
CA VAL A 74 -0.13 -2.47 -8.52
C VAL A 74 -0.23 -2.62 -7.00
N PHE A 75 0.52 -3.55 -6.43
CA PHE A 75 0.62 -3.77 -4.99
C PHE A 75 1.90 -3.14 -4.42
N ILE A 76 1.76 -2.43 -3.30
CA ILE A 76 2.87 -1.82 -2.55
C ILE A 76 2.96 -2.46 -1.16
N HIS A 77 4.10 -3.05 -0.81
CA HIS A 77 4.24 -3.79 0.44
C HIS A 77 4.36 -2.90 1.69
N GLY A 78 4.23 -3.53 2.86
CA GLY A 78 4.37 -2.90 4.18
C GLY A 78 5.78 -2.98 4.75
N GLY A 79 5.89 -2.98 6.08
CA GLY A 79 7.19 -3.12 6.77
C GLY A 79 7.74 -1.81 7.35
N TYR A 80 6.86 -0.86 7.70
CA TYR A 80 7.25 0.42 8.32
C TYR A 80 8.35 1.17 7.57
N TRP A 81 8.34 1.10 6.23
CA TRP A 81 9.32 1.74 5.34
C TRP A 81 10.78 1.33 5.53
N GLN A 82 11.06 0.36 6.41
CA GLN A 82 12.42 -0.01 6.83
C GLN A 82 12.66 -1.53 6.80
N TRP A 83 11.64 -2.33 6.47
CA TRP A 83 11.70 -3.79 6.40
C TRP A 83 10.91 -4.36 5.23
N LEU A 84 11.12 -5.67 4.99
CA LEU A 84 10.48 -6.52 3.99
C LEU A 84 10.90 -6.20 2.56
N ASP A 85 10.46 -7.04 1.63
CA ASP A 85 10.75 -6.95 0.20
C ASP A 85 9.53 -7.39 -0.62
N LYS A 86 9.42 -6.94 -1.88
CA LYS A 86 8.37 -7.42 -2.82
C LYS A 86 8.26 -8.95 -2.90
N SER A 87 9.37 -9.67 -2.69
CA SER A 87 9.42 -11.13 -2.73
C SER A 87 8.66 -11.80 -1.60
N ASP A 88 8.31 -11.09 -0.53
CA ASP A 88 7.41 -11.57 0.51
C ASP A 88 5.94 -11.48 0.09
N PHE A 89 5.59 -10.73 -0.97
CA PHE A 89 4.20 -10.39 -1.31
C PHE A 89 3.74 -10.81 -2.71
N SER A 90 4.53 -11.60 -3.45
CA SER A 90 4.09 -12.20 -4.73
C SER A 90 2.79 -13.01 -4.62
N PHE A 91 2.42 -13.50 -3.44
CA PHE A 91 1.17 -14.26 -3.23
C PHE A 91 -0.09 -13.47 -3.64
N VAL A 92 -0.04 -12.13 -3.65
CA VAL A 92 -1.17 -11.28 -4.08
C VAL A 92 -1.60 -11.53 -5.53
N ALA A 93 -0.72 -12.11 -6.35
CA ALA A 93 -1.06 -12.52 -7.70
C ALA A 93 -2.14 -13.62 -7.73
N ARG A 94 -2.21 -14.48 -6.71
CA ARG A 94 -3.17 -15.59 -6.64
C ARG A 94 -4.61 -15.12 -6.66
N GLY A 95 -4.94 -14.08 -5.90
CA GLY A 95 -6.30 -13.56 -5.80
C GLY A 95 -6.77 -12.77 -7.03
N LEU A 96 -5.85 -12.30 -7.89
CA LEU A 96 -6.16 -11.28 -8.90
C LEU A 96 -5.80 -11.69 -10.34
N GLN A 97 -4.66 -12.36 -10.57
CA GLN A 97 -4.22 -12.73 -11.91
C GLN A 97 -5.15 -13.75 -12.59
N PRO A 98 -5.61 -14.81 -11.90
CA PRO A 98 -6.56 -15.76 -12.49
C PRO A 98 -7.88 -15.13 -12.94
N GLU A 99 -8.29 -14.05 -12.27
CA GLU A 99 -9.52 -13.30 -12.57
C GLU A 99 -9.35 -12.29 -13.72
N GLY A 100 -8.16 -12.23 -14.33
CA GLY A 100 -7.90 -11.47 -15.55
C GLY A 100 -7.15 -10.16 -15.37
N ALA A 101 -6.61 -9.86 -14.18
CA ALA A 101 -5.73 -8.72 -13.98
C ALA A 101 -4.28 -9.05 -14.36
N ALA A 102 -3.53 -8.04 -14.84
CA ALA A 102 -2.07 -8.06 -14.70
C ALA A 102 -1.73 -7.59 -13.27
N VAL A 103 -0.81 -8.26 -12.60
CA VAL A 103 -0.43 -7.92 -11.22
C VAL A 103 1.03 -7.49 -11.18
N VAL A 104 1.29 -6.33 -10.57
CA VAL A 104 2.63 -5.77 -10.39
C VAL A 104 2.89 -5.62 -8.89
N VAL A 105 3.96 -6.22 -8.39
CA VAL A 105 4.37 -6.12 -6.98
C VAL A 105 5.61 -5.25 -6.89
N VAL A 106 5.47 -4.08 -6.27
CA VAL A 106 6.50 -3.03 -6.24
C VAL A 106 7.41 -3.21 -5.04
N ASN A 107 8.72 -3.11 -5.27
CA ASN A 107 9.72 -2.85 -4.25
C ASN A 107 10.10 -1.35 -4.25
N TYR A 108 10.65 -0.89 -3.14
CA TYR A 108 11.21 0.45 -3.00
C TYR A 108 12.40 0.44 -2.04
N ALA A 109 13.23 1.48 -2.09
CA ALA A 109 14.34 1.62 -1.15
C ALA A 109 13.84 1.82 0.28
N LEU A 110 14.52 1.20 1.25
CA LEU A 110 14.16 1.25 2.66
C LEU A 110 14.93 2.36 3.39
N ILE A 111 14.32 2.92 4.43
CA ILE A 111 14.97 3.87 5.35
C ILE A 111 15.90 3.06 6.28
N PRO A 112 17.18 3.46 6.50
CA PRO A 112 17.77 4.78 6.25
C PRO A 112 18.57 4.94 4.94
N ALA A 113 18.50 3.99 3.99
CA ALA A 113 19.23 4.13 2.72
C ALA A 113 18.71 5.32 1.89
N VAL A 114 17.42 5.64 2.02
CA VAL A 114 16.78 6.86 1.50
C VAL A 114 15.93 7.52 2.58
N GLY A 115 15.49 8.75 2.35
CA GLY A 115 14.48 9.43 3.18
C GLY A 115 13.04 9.17 2.70
N MET A 116 12.05 9.55 3.53
CA MET A 116 10.63 9.35 3.23
C MET A 116 10.18 9.98 1.89
N ASP A 117 10.66 11.18 1.57
CA ASP A 117 10.29 11.85 0.31
C ASP A 117 10.74 11.07 -0.93
N GLU A 118 11.98 10.56 -0.88
CA GLU A 118 12.54 9.79 -1.97
C GLU A 118 11.82 8.45 -2.10
N LEU A 119 11.51 7.78 -1.00
CA LEU A 119 10.72 6.57 -0.99
C LEU A 119 9.32 6.81 -1.62
N VAL A 120 8.62 7.88 -1.23
CA VAL A 120 7.33 8.26 -1.83
C VAL A 120 7.49 8.57 -3.32
N ARG A 121 8.58 9.25 -3.73
CA ARG A 121 8.90 9.52 -5.14
C ARG A 121 9.11 8.21 -5.92
N GLN A 122 9.81 7.23 -5.36
CA GLN A 122 10.03 5.92 -5.97
C GLN A 122 8.72 5.17 -6.21
N CYS A 123 7.80 5.17 -5.24
CA CYS A 123 6.48 4.55 -5.43
C CYS A 123 5.65 5.25 -6.51
N ARG A 124 5.74 6.59 -6.63
CA ARG A 124 5.12 7.30 -7.76
C ARG A 124 5.77 6.94 -9.09
N ALA A 125 7.11 6.82 -9.12
CA ALA A 125 7.87 6.45 -10.30
C ALA A 125 7.54 5.04 -10.79
N SER A 126 7.30 4.07 -9.90
CA SER A 126 6.90 2.71 -10.28
C SER A 126 5.54 2.69 -10.97
N ILE A 127 4.55 3.45 -10.47
CA ILE A 127 3.22 3.57 -11.09
C ILE A 127 3.33 4.30 -12.45
N ALA A 128 4.15 5.35 -12.54
CA ALA A 128 4.42 6.02 -13.80
C ALA A 128 5.08 5.09 -14.82
N TRP A 129 5.99 4.22 -14.36
CA TRP A 129 6.60 3.18 -15.19
C TRP A 129 5.56 2.17 -15.66
N VAL A 130 4.69 1.69 -14.77
CA VAL A 130 3.59 0.78 -15.10
C VAL A 130 2.69 1.39 -16.17
N HIS A 131 2.29 2.65 -16.03
CA HIS A 131 1.49 3.34 -17.07
C HIS A 131 2.18 3.35 -18.43
N ARG A 132 3.50 3.55 -18.49
CA ARG A 132 4.24 3.58 -19.77
C ARG A 132 4.44 2.19 -20.39
N HIS A 133 4.42 1.13 -19.57
CA HIS A 133 4.80 -0.21 -20.02
C HIS A 133 3.68 -1.25 -19.93
N ALA A 134 2.48 -0.89 -19.46
CA ALA A 134 1.35 -1.79 -19.22
C ALA A 134 1.09 -2.76 -20.39
N ALA A 135 1.07 -2.24 -21.62
CA ALA A 135 0.82 -3.03 -22.82
C ALA A 135 1.83 -4.18 -23.03
N SER A 136 3.07 -4.02 -22.57
CA SER A 136 4.13 -5.04 -22.72
C SER A 136 3.90 -6.32 -21.89
N PHE A 137 2.96 -6.28 -20.96
CA PHE A 137 2.57 -7.41 -20.11
C PHE A 137 1.04 -7.62 -20.09
N GLY A 138 0.36 -7.19 -21.16
CA GLY A 138 -1.07 -7.40 -21.38
C GLY A 138 -2.00 -6.39 -20.69
N GLY A 139 -1.46 -5.46 -19.92
CA GLY A 139 -2.23 -4.43 -19.23
C GLY A 139 -2.68 -3.27 -20.12
N ASP A 140 -3.82 -2.66 -19.76
CA ASP A 140 -4.27 -1.38 -20.30
C ASP A 140 -3.77 -0.23 -19.41
N PRO A 141 -2.97 0.72 -19.95
CA PRO A 141 -2.47 1.86 -19.18
C PRO A 141 -3.58 2.78 -18.65
N ASN A 142 -4.80 2.70 -19.20
CA ASN A 142 -5.98 3.45 -18.73
C ASN A 142 -6.79 2.68 -17.69
N ARG A 143 -6.31 1.53 -17.20
CA ARG A 143 -7.02 0.71 -16.21
C ARG A 143 -6.07 0.29 -15.08
N ILE A 144 -5.42 1.27 -14.46
CA ILE A 144 -4.48 1.05 -13.35
C ILE A 144 -5.18 1.25 -12.01
N TYR A 145 -5.00 0.27 -11.13
CA TYR A 145 -5.54 0.21 -9.79
C TYR A 145 -4.42 -0.08 -8.82
N VAL A 146 -4.50 0.46 -7.60
CA VAL A 146 -3.43 0.32 -6.62
C VAL A 146 -3.96 -0.23 -5.31
N SER A 147 -3.20 -1.10 -4.68
CA SER A 147 -3.39 -1.42 -3.26
C SER A 147 -2.08 -1.56 -2.53
N GLY A 148 -2.14 -1.54 -1.21
CA GLY A 148 -0.94 -1.66 -0.41
C GLY A 148 -1.25 -1.85 1.05
N HIS A 149 -0.35 -2.53 1.75
CA HIS A 149 -0.54 -2.96 3.13
C HIS A 149 0.34 -2.16 4.08
N SER A 150 -0.21 -1.68 5.20
CA SER A 150 0.55 -0.99 6.25
C SER A 150 1.26 0.27 5.71
N ALA A 151 2.59 0.33 5.75
CA ALA A 151 3.37 1.35 5.05
C ALA A 151 3.05 1.45 3.55
N GLY A 152 2.65 0.36 2.89
CA GLY A 152 2.14 0.37 1.52
C GLY A 152 0.79 1.05 1.37
N GLY A 153 -0.08 0.97 2.39
CA GLY A 153 -1.36 1.68 2.43
C GLY A 153 -1.15 3.20 2.55
N HIS A 154 -0.15 3.62 3.32
CA HIS A 154 0.34 5.01 3.31
C HIS A 154 0.74 5.45 1.89
N LEU A 155 1.56 4.64 1.20
CA LEU A 155 2.08 4.95 -0.13
C LEU A 155 1.00 4.96 -1.20
N VAL A 156 -0.03 4.10 -1.09
CA VAL A 156 -1.24 4.18 -1.90
C VAL A 156 -1.94 5.52 -1.73
N ALA A 157 -2.17 5.96 -0.48
CA ALA A 157 -2.85 7.23 -0.22
C ALA A 157 -2.04 8.43 -0.76
N MET A 158 -0.71 8.38 -0.68
CA MET A 158 0.18 9.38 -1.30
C MET A 158 0.12 9.34 -2.84
N ALA A 159 0.06 8.15 -3.45
CA ALA A 159 -0.06 7.98 -4.89
C ALA A 159 -1.41 8.50 -5.41
N MET A 160 -2.52 8.18 -4.71
CA MET A 160 -3.87 8.69 -5.02
C MET A 160 -3.98 10.22 -4.90
N SER A 161 -3.07 10.84 -4.15
CA SER A 161 -2.98 12.28 -3.93
C SER A 161 -2.02 13.00 -4.90
N THR A 162 -1.43 12.26 -5.85
CA THR A 162 -0.37 12.78 -6.73
C THR A 162 -0.94 13.59 -7.90
N ASP A 163 -0.34 14.76 -8.16
CA ASP A 163 -0.49 15.45 -9.44
C ASP A 163 0.37 14.75 -10.49
N TRP A 164 -0.23 13.79 -11.19
CA TRP A 164 0.45 12.96 -12.18
C TRP A 164 0.94 13.74 -13.41
N GLN A 165 0.28 14.85 -13.74
CA GLN A 165 0.70 15.73 -14.82
C GLN A 165 2.00 16.45 -14.43
N ALA A 166 2.06 16.99 -13.21
CA ALA A 166 3.27 17.63 -12.69
C ALA A 166 4.41 16.62 -12.43
N PHE A 167 4.09 15.41 -11.97
CA PHE A 167 5.10 14.39 -11.63
C PHE A 167 5.78 13.78 -12.86
N GLY A 168 5.04 13.54 -13.95
CA GLY A 168 5.59 12.82 -15.10
C GLY A 168 4.94 13.13 -16.45
N GLY A 169 4.15 14.20 -16.55
CA GLY A 169 3.40 14.50 -17.77
C GLY A 169 2.35 13.45 -18.11
N LEU A 170 1.85 12.74 -17.10
CA LEU A 170 0.88 11.65 -17.27
C LEU A 170 -0.56 12.17 -17.16
N PRO A 171 -1.56 11.43 -17.69
CA PRO A 171 -2.96 11.76 -17.50
C PRO A 171 -3.30 12.00 -16.03
N THR A 172 -4.17 12.96 -15.76
CA THR A 172 -4.48 13.35 -14.37
C THR A 172 -5.21 12.29 -13.56
N ASP A 173 -5.69 11.25 -14.22
CA ASP A 173 -6.45 10.13 -13.69
C ASP A 173 -5.73 8.79 -13.96
N VAL A 174 -4.39 8.76 -13.86
CA VAL A 174 -3.59 7.51 -14.01
C VAL A 174 -4.20 6.36 -13.20
N ILE A 175 -4.52 6.62 -11.93
CA ILE A 175 -5.08 5.62 -11.02
C ILE A 175 -6.60 5.75 -11.00
N LYS A 176 -7.30 4.65 -11.33
CA LYS A 176 -8.76 4.62 -11.40
C LYS A 176 -9.42 4.37 -10.06
N ALA A 177 -8.79 3.57 -9.20
CA ALA A 177 -9.18 3.41 -7.80
C ALA A 177 -8.00 2.89 -6.95
N GLY A 178 -8.08 3.14 -5.64
CA GLY A 178 -7.09 2.70 -4.65
C GLY A 178 -7.72 1.91 -3.50
N CYS A 179 -6.92 1.05 -2.88
CA CYS A 179 -7.27 0.35 -1.64
C CYS A 179 -6.07 0.38 -0.67
N ALA A 180 -6.14 1.22 0.36
CA ALA A 180 -5.13 1.28 1.40
C ALA A 180 -5.53 0.34 2.55
N ILE A 181 -4.77 -0.73 2.72
CA ILE A 181 -5.03 -1.82 3.66
C ILE A 181 -4.22 -1.57 4.92
N SER A 182 -4.88 -1.33 6.05
CA SER A 182 -4.26 -1.10 7.36
C SER A 182 -3.20 0.01 7.34
N GLY A 183 -3.44 1.07 6.58
CA GLY A 183 -2.45 2.11 6.30
C GLY A 183 -2.22 3.11 7.44
N LEU A 184 -1.18 3.94 7.26
CA LEU A 184 -0.81 5.04 8.14
C LEU A 184 -0.93 6.35 7.35
N TYR A 185 -1.77 7.26 7.83
CA TYR A 185 -2.19 8.46 7.10
C TYR A 185 -1.80 9.76 7.80
N ASP A 186 -1.43 9.68 9.07
CA ASP A 186 -0.84 10.73 9.88
C ASP A 186 0.48 10.23 10.48
N LEU A 187 1.58 10.82 10.03
CA LEU A 187 2.93 10.40 10.42
C LEU A 187 3.46 11.16 11.64
N GLU A 188 2.73 12.12 12.20
CA GLU A 188 3.12 12.77 13.45
C GLU A 188 3.25 11.77 14.62
N PRO A 189 2.29 10.88 14.90
CA PRO A 189 2.48 9.86 15.94
C PRO A 189 3.60 8.87 15.61
N ILE A 190 3.87 8.60 14.32
CA ILE A 190 5.01 7.78 13.89
C ILE A 190 6.34 8.46 14.19
N ARG A 191 6.42 9.78 13.97
CA ARG A 191 7.58 10.61 14.29
C ARG A 191 7.83 10.67 15.81
N LEU A 192 6.78 10.58 16.60
CA LEU A 192 6.85 10.67 18.06
C LEU A 192 7.05 9.31 18.76
N CYS A 193 6.84 8.19 18.06
CA CYS A 193 7.03 6.86 18.63
C CYS A 193 8.43 6.27 18.35
N TYR A 194 8.71 5.10 18.92
CA TYR A 194 10.00 4.40 18.83
C TYR A 194 10.52 4.19 17.41
N LEU A 195 9.64 4.11 16.40
CA LEU A 195 10.02 3.93 14.99
C LEU A 195 10.91 5.06 14.49
N ASN A 196 10.74 6.27 15.02
CA ASN A 196 11.51 7.43 14.57
C ASN A 196 13.00 7.36 14.95
N ALA A 197 13.39 6.42 15.82
CA ALA A 197 14.79 6.11 16.06
C ALA A 197 15.52 5.74 14.75
N VAL A 198 14.84 5.09 13.80
CA VAL A 198 15.35 4.75 12.46
C VAL A 198 14.84 5.72 11.40
N LEU A 199 13.56 6.10 11.45
CA LEU A 199 12.95 6.89 10.36
C LEU A 199 13.49 8.32 10.26
N LYS A 200 13.97 8.89 11.37
CA LYS A 200 14.53 10.25 11.47
C LYS A 200 13.65 11.34 10.84
N LEU A 201 12.33 11.18 10.88
CA LEU A 201 11.37 12.15 10.38
C LEU A 201 11.49 13.45 11.19
N THR A 202 11.68 14.55 10.48
CA THR A 202 11.44 15.90 11.02
C THR A 202 9.93 16.19 11.09
N PRO A 203 9.48 17.21 11.85
CA PRO A 203 8.09 17.66 11.80
C PRO A 203 7.64 18.00 10.37
N GLU A 204 8.51 18.61 9.57
CA GLU A 204 8.26 18.92 8.18
C GLU A 204 8.11 17.66 7.32
N ASP A 205 8.91 16.61 7.58
CA ASP A 205 8.85 15.33 6.85
C ASP A 205 7.53 14.63 7.12
N ALA A 206 7.17 14.53 8.40
CA ALA A 206 5.93 13.91 8.83
C ALA A 206 4.73 14.64 8.22
N ARG A 207 4.69 15.98 8.31
CA ARG A 207 3.58 16.77 7.79
C ARG A 207 3.40 16.63 6.27
N ARG A 208 4.48 16.72 5.48
CA ARG A 208 4.37 16.65 4.00
C ARG A 208 4.13 15.24 3.46
N ASN A 209 4.47 14.23 4.25
CA ASN A 209 4.23 12.82 3.91
C ASN A 209 3.03 12.23 4.67
N SER A 210 2.17 13.05 5.28
CA SER A 210 0.92 12.57 5.88
C SER A 210 -0.24 12.75 4.90
N PRO A 211 -0.83 11.66 4.37
CA PRO A 211 -1.98 11.73 3.47
C PRO A 211 -3.14 12.61 3.97
N VAL A 212 -3.36 12.72 5.29
CA VAL A 212 -4.39 13.62 5.86
C VAL A 212 -4.16 15.10 5.55
N HIS A 213 -2.97 15.50 5.09
CA HIS A 213 -2.64 16.86 4.67
C HIS A 213 -2.53 17.02 3.15
N CYS A 214 -2.72 15.94 2.39
CA CYS A 214 -2.40 15.88 0.96
C CYS A 214 -3.61 15.65 0.05
N ALA A 215 -4.85 15.78 0.56
CA ALA A 215 -6.05 15.47 -0.22
C ALA A 215 -6.05 16.17 -1.60
N PRO A 216 -6.22 15.41 -2.70
CA PRO A 216 -6.12 15.96 -4.04
C PRO A 216 -7.35 16.78 -4.41
N ARG A 217 -7.28 17.52 -5.53
CA ARG A 217 -8.45 18.22 -6.10
C ARG A 217 -9.50 17.26 -6.67
N ARG A 218 -9.04 16.12 -7.20
CA ARG A 218 -9.83 15.03 -7.77
C ARG A 218 -9.05 13.73 -7.61
N SER A 219 -9.75 12.63 -7.40
CA SER A 219 -9.17 11.29 -7.38
C SER A 219 -10.24 10.25 -7.66
N GLY A 220 -9.83 9.05 -8.04
CA GLY A 220 -10.71 7.89 -8.09
C GLY A 220 -11.14 7.45 -6.67
N PRO A 221 -12.07 6.49 -6.56
CA PRO A 221 -12.50 5.94 -5.28
C PRO A 221 -11.33 5.36 -4.47
N LEU A 222 -11.26 5.69 -3.18
CA LEU A 222 -10.34 5.10 -2.22
C LEU A 222 -11.10 4.23 -1.21
N LEU A 223 -10.68 2.97 -1.08
CA LEU A 223 -11.07 2.10 0.02
C LEU A 223 -9.99 2.16 1.10
N LEU A 224 -10.41 2.31 2.35
CA LEU A 224 -9.59 2.18 3.54
C LEU A 224 -10.02 0.92 4.26
N THR A 225 -9.36 -0.21 3.98
CA THR A 225 -9.63 -1.47 4.67
C THR A 225 -8.72 -1.58 5.89
N LEU A 226 -9.18 -2.23 6.95
CA LEU A 226 -8.41 -2.44 8.17
C LEU A 226 -8.96 -3.63 8.94
N GLY A 227 -8.10 -4.36 9.63
CA GLY A 227 -8.51 -5.47 10.47
C GLY A 227 -9.37 -4.98 11.64
N GLY A 228 -10.45 -5.68 11.94
CA GLY A 228 -11.31 -5.34 13.08
C GLY A 228 -10.65 -5.57 14.45
N LEU A 229 -9.55 -6.31 14.48
CA LEU A 229 -8.75 -6.58 15.69
C LEU A 229 -7.52 -5.67 15.80
N GLU A 230 -7.41 -4.63 14.96
CA GLU A 230 -6.29 -3.70 14.99
C GLU A 230 -6.38 -2.68 16.14
N GLY A 231 -5.26 -2.02 16.40
CA GLY A 231 -5.18 -0.96 17.40
C GLY A 231 -6.07 0.23 17.09
N VAL A 232 -6.46 0.95 18.13
CA VAL A 232 -7.33 2.14 18.02
C VAL A 232 -6.74 3.22 17.11
N GLU A 233 -5.41 3.33 17.02
CA GLU A 233 -4.77 4.29 16.12
C GLU A 233 -4.99 3.96 14.64
N TYR A 234 -5.06 2.68 14.24
CA TYR A 234 -5.36 2.32 12.84
C TYR A 234 -6.78 2.69 12.43
N HIS A 235 -7.74 2.49 13.35
CA HIS A 235 -9.11 2.96 13.19
C HIS A 235 -9.16 4.50 13.11
N ARG A 236 -8.56 5.20 14.08
CA ARG A 236 -8.54 6.66 14.13
C ARG A 236 -7.93 7.25 12.86
N GLN A 237 -6.79 6.74 12.41
CA GLN A 237 -6.13 7.25 11.22
C GLN A 237 -6.98 7.04 9.97
N SER A 238 -7.60 5.87 9.82
CA SER A 238 -8.49 5.57 8.68
C SER A 238 -9.69 6.52 8.64
N GLU A 239 -10.35 6.73 9.79
CA GLU A 239 -11.47 7.67 9.91
C GLU A 239 -11.03 9.13 9.65
N THR A 240 -9.83 9.51 10.11
CA THR A 240 -9.30 10.86 9.89
C THR A 240 -9.03 11.13 8.40
N LEU A 241 -8.47 10.15 7.67
CA LEU A 241 -8.26 10.27 6.24
C LEU A 241 -9.59 10.30 5.48
N ALA A 242 -10.53 9.44 5.84
CA ALA A 242 -11.87 9.42 5.25
C ALA A 242 -12.59 10.78 5.43
N ALA A 243 -12.57 11.34 6.65
CA ALA A 243 -13.14 12.65 6.94
C ALA A 243 -12.47 13.75 6.10
N THR A 244 -11.15 13.70 5.95
CA THR A 244 -10.40 14.63 5.08
C THR A 244 -10.87 14.53 3.64
N TRP A 245 -11.01 13.32 3.10
CA TRP A 245 -11.49 13.08 1.74
C TRP A 245 -12.94 13.54 1.54
N HIS A 246 -13.83 13.22 2.48
CA HIS A 246 -15.23 13.63 2.44
C HIS A 246 -15.40 15.15 2.52
N SER A 247 -14.58 15.85 3.32
CA SER A 247 -14.58 17.32 3.37
C SER A 247 -14.25 17.97 2.02
N ARG A 248 -13.54 17.24 1.14
CA ARG A 248 -13.20 17.62 -0.23
C ARG A 248 -14.14 17.05 -1.27
N LYS A 249 -15.24 16.38 -0.85
CA LYS A 249 -16.19 15.66 -1.72
C LYS A 249 -15.54 14.57 -2.57
N LEU A 250 -14.45 13.97 -2.07
CA LEU A 250 -13.78 12.85 -2.72
C LEU A 250 -14.42 11.52 -2.30
N PRO A 251 -14.50 10.53 -3.22
CA PRO A 251 -15.03 9.21 -2.91
C PRO A 251 -14.05 8.43 -2.02
N CYS A 252 -14.42 8.21 -0.76
CA CYS A 252 -13.67 7.40 0.20
C CYS A 252 -14.61 6.54 1.03
N GLN A 253 -14.23 5.30 1.33
CA GLN A 253 -15.00 4.41 2.20
C GLN A 253 -14.08 3.65 3.15
N VAL A 254 -14.40 3.67 4.44
CA VAL A 254 -13.77 2.80 5.44
C VAL A 254 -14.50 1.46 5.46
N VAL A 255 -13.74 0.36 5.40
CA VAL A 255 -14.28 -1.01 5.36
C VAL A 255 -13.58 -1.87 6.42
N PRO A 256 -14.15 -1.99 7.62
CA PRO A 256 -13.60 -2.86 8.66
C PRO A 256 -13.71 -4.35 8.28
N MET A 257 -12.59 -5.07 8.40
CA MET A 257 -12.48 -6.50 8.15
C MET A 257 -12.48 -7.26 9.49
N GLY A 258 -13.68 -7.44 10.05
CA GLY A 258 -13.92 -7.72 11.47
C GLY A 258 -13.13 -8.85 12.13
N LYS A 259 -12.73 -9.89 11.37
CA LYS A 259 -12.00 -11.06 11.91
C LYS A 259 -10.48 -10.98 11.77
N HIS A 260 -9.97 -9.95 11.11
CA HIS A 260 -8.55 -9.83 10.81
C HIS A 260 -7.83 -8.91 11.78
N ASP A 261 -6.57 -9.22 12.00
CA ASP A 261 -5.55 -8.38 12.62
C ASP A 261 -4.66 -7.76 11.53
N HIS A 262 -3.64 -7.00 11.95
CA HIS A 262 -2.73 -6.29 11.04
C HIS A 262 -1.98 -7.21 10.07
N PHE A 263 -1.72 -8.47 10.42
CA PHE A 263 -1.02 -9.44 9.59
C PHE A 263 -1.99 -10.35 8.83
N SER A 264 -3.07 -10.83 9.45
CA SER A 264 -3.98 -11.75 8.76
C SER A 264 -4.78 -11.11 7.63
N ILE A 265 -4.96 -9.78 7.61
CA ILE A 265 -5.77 -9.08 6.59
C ILE A 265 -5.22 -9.22 5.17
N VAL A 266 -3.91 -9.05 4.96
CA VAL A 266 -3.32 -9.05 3.61
C VAL A 266 -3.33 -10.44 2.98
N ALA A 267 -3.37 -11.50 3.80
CA ALA A 267 -3.47 -12.89 3.34
C ALA A 267 -4.79 -13.19 2.62
N GLU A 268 -5.82 -12.35 2.76
CA GLU A 268 -7.04 -12.44 1.94
C GLU A 268 -6.71 -12.36 0.43
N LEU A 269 -5.61 -11.72 0.03
CA LEU A 269 -5.18 -11.64 -1.37
C LEU A 269 -4.62 -12.95 -1.95
N GLU A 270 -4.50 -14.00 -1.13
CA GLU A 270 -4.16 -15.35 -1.59
C GLU A 270 -5.33 -16.04 -2.31
N ASP A 271 -6.59 -15.60 -2.08
CA ASP A 271 -7.80 -16.24 -2.61
C ASP A 271 -8.72 -15.21 -3.30
N SER A 272 -9.13 -15.46 -4.56
CA SER A 272 -10.05 -14.59 -5.29
C SER A 272 -11.45 -14.53 -4.67
N SER A 273 -11.83 -15.55 -3.89
CA SER A 273 -13.12 -15.64 -3.21
C SER A 273 -13.18 -14.87 -1.88
N SER A 274 -12.05 -14.32 -1.43
CA SER A 274 -11.96 -13.59 -0.18
C SER A 274 -12.70 -12.25 -0.23
N THR A 275 -12.96 -11.64 0.92
CA THR A 275 -13.65 -10.34 0.96
C THR A 275 -12.78 -9.25 0.36
N LEU A 276 -11.49 -9.21 0.72
CA LEU A 276 -10.57 -8.19 0.21
C LEU A 276 -10.34 -8.32 -1.30
N SER A 277 -10.12 -9.54 -1.80
CA SER A 277 -9.93 -9.77 -3.24
C SER A 277 -11.16 -9.33 -4.03
N ARG A 278 -12.36 -9.69 -3.60
CA ARG A 278 -13.61 -9.24 -4.26
C ARG A 278 -13.79 -7.72 -4.28
N LEU A 279 -13.32 -7.01 -3.26
CA LEU A 279 -13.34 -5.54 -3.26
C LEU A 279 -12.42 -4.99 -4.36
N LEU A 280 -11.20 -5.52 -4.48
CA LEU A 280 -10.24 -5.11 -5.52
C LEU A 280 -10.72 -5.49 -6.93
N LEU A 281 -11.22 -6.72 -7.10
CA LEU A 281 -11.77 -7.20 -8.38
C LEU A 281 -12.94 -6.33 -8.83
N ARG A 282 -13.84 -5.94 -7.91
CA ARG A 282 -14.93 -5.01 -8.20
C ARG A 282 -14.43 -3.63 -8.62
N GLN A 283 -13.41 -3.08 -7.96
CA GLN A 283 -12.79 -1.82 -8.40
C GLN A 283 -12.30 -1.92 -9.85
N MET A 284 -11.76 -3.08 -10.25
CA MET A 284 -11.23 -3.36 -11.59
C MET A 284 -12.30 -3.67 -12.66
N GLY A 285 -13.56 -3.84 -12.26
CA GLY A 285 -14.64 -4.31 -13.13
C GLY A 285 -14.51 -5.79 -13.49
N LEU A 286 -13.87 -6.58 -12.61
CA LEU A 286 -13.77 -8.05 -12.70
C LEU A 286 -14.82 -8.71 -11.79
N ARG A 287 -14.99 -10.03 -11.95
CA ARG A 287 -16.04 -10.82 -11.28
C ARG A 287 -15.82 -10.93 -9.77
#